data_AF-Q4CV70-F1
#
_entry.id   AF-Q4CV70-F1
#
_cell.length_a   1.000
_cell.length_b   1.000
_cell.length_c   1.000
_cell.angle_alpha   90.00
_cell.angle_beta   90.00
_cell.angle_gamma   90.00
#
_symmetry.space_group_name_H-M   'P 1'
#
loop_
_entity.id
_entity.type
_entity.pdbx_description
1 polymer ?
#
loop_
_entity_poly.entity_id
_entity_poly.type
_entity_poly.pdbx_seq_one_letter_code
_entity_poly.pdbx_strand_id
1 'polypeptide(L)'
;GADYESLSYASSPLFGPCISGAKMELGNSAAELLANLKKSVSVCEADKAVLVSLFVYKARKSDDVILSSFLTVLAGNNAKFYSKALEVRPKERGLLHYALGGPCITVVSLGLVANTAATDAATDFGGLAKSVHGTSNPTVRDGGLRRFVMFSTRAQTQMQMRLKNATGADKERLANSNANLELVLKDAEEMLRDPKGRLPKVYKQTH
;
A
#
# COMPACT_ATOMS: atom_id res chain seq x y z
N GLY A 1 -26.89 1.87 12.60
CA GLY A 1 -25.73 2.38 11.85
C GLY A 1 -24.73 1.26 11.76
N ALA A 2 -23.89 1.21 10.73
CA ALA A 2 -22.75 0.29 10.73
C ALA A 2 -21.78 0.72 11.86
N ASP A 3 -21.26 -0.24 12.61
CA ASP A 3 -20.22 0.01 13.61
C ASP A 3 -18.89 0.22 12.87
N TYR A 4 -18.42 1.47 12.83
CA TYR A 4 -17.16 1.82 12.19
C TYR A 4 -16.01 1.71 13.19
N GLU A 5 -14.96 0.98 12.80
CA GLU A 5 -13.71 0.93 13.58
C GLU A 5 -12.75 2.07 13.17
N SER A 6 -11.89 2.47 14.11
CA SER A 6 -10.83 3.44 13.79
C SER A 6 -9.85 2.83 12.80
N LEU A 7 -9.59 3.57 11.70
CA LEU A 7 -8.65 3.15 10.67
C LEU A 7 -7.24 2.93 11.26
N SER A 8 -6.73 1.71 11.13
CA SER A 8 -5.36 1.36 11.52
C SER A 8 -4.57 0.91 10.30
N TYR A 9 -3.32 1.34 10.18
CA TYR A 9 -2.47 1.02 9.03
C TYR A 9 -1.63 -0.24 9.28
N ALA A 10 -1.49 -1.02 8.23
CA ALA A 10 -0.49 -2.06 8.13
C ALA A 10 0.30 -1.86 6.83
N SER A 11 1.42 -2.56 6.70
CA SER A 11 2.19 -2.53 5.47
C SER A 11 2.87 -3.87 5.25
N SER A 12 3.03 -4.23 3.99
CA SER A 12 3.95 -5.26 3.56
C SER A 12 5.10 -4.60 2.79
N PRO A 13 6.37 -4.92 3.08
CA PRO A 13 7.49 -4.43 2.26
C PRO A 13 7.48 -4.99 0.83
N LEU A 14 6.62 -5.99 0.57
CA LEU A 14 6.49 -6.67 -0.72
C LEU A 14 5.47 -6.00 -1.63
N PHE A 15 4.38 -5.46 -1.07
CA PHE A 15 3.27 -4.92 -1.85
C PHE A 15 2.69 -3.59 -1.35
N GLY A 16 3.25 -3.03 -0.27
CA GLY A 16 2.98 -1.67 0.18
C GLY A 16 1.97 -1.53 1.33
N PRO A 17 1.45 -0.31 1.56
CA PRO A 17 0.48 -0.02 2.61
C PRO A 17 -0.85 -0.76 2.41
N CYS A 18 -1.48 -1.10 3.52
CA CYS A 18 -2.82 -1.67 3.57
C CYS A 18 -3.52 -1.30 4.89
N ILE A 19 -4.77 -1.73 5.02
CA ILE A 19 -5.57 -1.51 6.23
C ILE A 19 -5.32 -2.69 7.17
N SER A 20 -4.94 -2.41 8.42
CA SER A 20 -4.82 -3.42 9.47
C SER A 20 -6.19 -4.00 9.78
N GLY A 21 -6.29 -5.33 9.91
CA GLY A 21 -7.55 -6.03 10.13
C GLY A 21 -8.36 -6.31 8.87
N ALA A 22 -8.04 -5.68 7.73
CA ALA A 22 -8.67 -6.03 6.46
C ALA A 22 -8.34 -7.48 6.08
N LYS A 23 -9.38 -8.29 5.88
CA LYS A 23 -9.24 -9.68 5.46
C LYS A 23 -8.77 -9.74 4.01
N MET A 24 -7.65 -10.43 3.77
CA MET A 24 -7.24 -10.78 2.41
C MET A 24 -7.95 -12.06 1.98
N GLU A 25 -8.79 -11.95 0.96
CA GLU A 25 -9.54 -13.07 0.40
C GLU A 25 -8.93 -13.50 -0.94
N LEU A 26 -9.00 -14.80 -1.23
CA LEU A 26 -8.54 -15.33 -2.50
C LEU A 26 -9.59 -15.04 -3.58
N GLY A 27 -9.25 -14.21 -4.55
CA GLY A 27 -10.07 -14.04 -5.76
C GLY A 27 -9.79 -15.13 -6.78
N ASN A 28 -10.83 -15.80 -7.28
CA ASN A 28 -10.68 -16.91 -8.23
C ASN A 28 -10.82 -16.46 -9.69
N SER A 29 -11.39 -15.28 -9.93
CA SER A 29 -11.52 -14.71 -11.27
C SER A 29 -11.60 -13.18 -11.25
N ALA A 30 -11.27 -12.56 -12.38
CA ALA A 30 -11.45 -11.12 -12.55
C ALA A 30 -12.94 -10.70 -12.44
N ALA A 31 -13.87 -11.55 -12.90
CA ALA A 31 -15.30 -11.28 -12.84
C ALA A 31 -15.83 -11.23 -11.40
N GLU A 32 -15.40 -12.18 -10.56
CA GLU A 32 -15.72 -12.21 -9.13
C GLU A 32 -15.18 -10.97 -8.41
N LEU A 33 -13.90 -10.65 -8.63
CA LEU A 33 -13.26 -9.47 -8.04
C LEU A 33 -13.96 -8.17 -8.48
N LEU A 34 -14.34 -8.05 -9.76
CA LEU A 34 -15.07 -6.90 -10.27
C LEU A 34 -16.49 -6.80 -9.68
N ALA A 35 -17.19 -7.93 -9.51
CA ALA A 35 -18.51 -7.95 -8.88
C ALA A 35 -18.43 -7.47 -7.42
N ASN A 36 -17.44 -7.94 -6.67
CA ASN A 36 -17.18 -7.49 -5.30
C ASN A 36 -16.86 -5.99 -5.25
N LEU A 37 -16.00 -5.50 -6.16
CA LEU A 37 -15.66 -4.08 -6.24
C LEU A 37 -16.90 -3.22 -6.52
N LYS A 38 -17.77 -3.62 -7.46
CA LYS A 38 -19.02 -2.91 -7.75
C LYS A 38 -19.94 -2.85 -6.53
N LYS A 39 -20.08 -3.95 -5.79
CA LYS A 39 -20.86 -3.98 -4.55
C LYS A 39 -20.28 -3.01 -3.52
N SER A 40 -18.95 -2.99 -3.34
CA SER A 40 -18.26 -2.06 -2.44
C SER A 40 -18.43 -0.61 -2.86
N VAL A 41 -18.42 -0.30 -4.16
CA VAL A 41 -18.71 1.05 -4.67
C VAL A 41 -20.10 1.50 -4.24
N SER A 42 -21.14 0.69 -4.45
CA SER A 42 -22.52 1.06 -4.06
C SER A 42 -22.67 1.31 -2.56
N VAL A 43 -21.98 0.54 -1.71
CA VAL A 43 -21.98 0.76 -0.25
C VAL A 43 -21.28 2.08 0.08
N CYS A 44 -20.07 2.31 -0.44
CA CYS A 44 -19.34 3.54 -0.16
C CYS A 44 -20.04 4.79 -0.70
N GLU A 45 -20.72 4.70 -1.85
CA GLU A 45 -21.54 5.79 -2.39
C GLU A 45 -22.71 6.13 -1.46
N ALA A 46 -23.43 5.13 -0.97
CA ALA A 46 -24.54 5.32 -0.03
C ALA A 46 -24.07 5.96 1.29
N ASP A 47 -22.91 5.55 1.79
CA ASP A 47 -22.33 6.03 3.04
C ASP A 47 -21.48 7.32 2.87
N LYS A 48 -21.32 7.82 1.64
CA LYS A 48 -20.39 8.93 1.29
C LYS A 48 -18.96 8.68 1.78
N ALA A 49 -18.54 7.42 1.75
CA ALA A 49 -17.24 6.96 2.22
C ALA A 49 -16.21 6.89 1.08
N VAL A 50 -14.93 6.86 1.45
CA VAL A 50 -13.84 6.57 0.51
C VAL A 50 -13.71 5.06 0.34
N LEU A 51 -13.79 4.58 -0.90
CA LEU A 51 -13.50 3.18 -1.21
C LEU A 51 -12.00 3.00 -1.41
N VAL A 52 -11.40 2.10 -0.63
CA VAL A 52 -10.03 1.62 -0.83
C VAL A 52 -10.09 0.15 -1.20
N SER A 53 -9.49 -0.23 -2.32
CA SER A 53 -9.34 -1.63 -2.71
C SER A 53 -7.88 -1.95 -3.02
N LEU A 54 -7.41 -3.10 -2.53
CA LEU A 54 -6.05 -3.57 -2.74
C LEU A 54 -6.10 -5.00 -3.29
N PHE A 55 -5.63 -5.16 -4.52
CA PHE A 55 -5.43 -6.47 -5.12
C PHE A 55 -3.96 -6.84 -5.03
N VAL A 56 -3.65 -8.05 -4.57
CA VAL A 56 -2.29 -8.57 -4.55
C VAL A 56 -2.21 -9.77 -5.48
N TYR A 57 -1.51 -9.60 -6.58
CA TYR A 57 -1.19 -10.68 -7.51
C TYR A 57 0.02 -11.45 -6.97
N LYS A 58 -0.12 -12.78 -6.88
CA LYS A 58 0.95 -13.70 -6.49
C LYS A 58 1.12 -14.77 -7.55
N ALA A 59 2.33 -14.91 -8.09
CA ALA A 59 2.66 -15.95 -9.04
C ALA A 59 3.99 -16.62 -8.69
N ARG A 60 4.08 -17.93 -8.89
CA ARG A 60 5.35 -18.65 -8.86
C ARG A 60 5.96 -18.61 -10.26
N LYS A 61 7.19 -18.14 -10.40
CA LYS A 61 7.93 -18.12 -11.68
C LYS A 61 9.27 -18.83 -11.52
N SER A 62 9.39 -19.99 -12.17
CA SER A 62 10.56 -20.88 -12.06
C SER A 62 10.89 -21.20 -10.60
N ASP A 63 11.86 -20.48 -10.05
CA ASP A 63 12.35 -20.62 -8.71
C ASP A 63 11.86 -19.45 -7.82
N ASP A 64 11.42 -18.31 -8.35
CA ASP A 64 10.96 -17.16 -7.54
C ASP A 64 9.43 -17.15 -7.30
N VAL A 65 9.02 -16.31 -6.36
CA VAL A 65 7.64 -15.88 -6.14
C VAL A 65 7.57 -14.38 -6.44
N ILE A 66 6.70 -13.99 -7.36
CA ILE A 66 6.46 -12.59 -7.70
C ILE A 66 5.21 -12.11 -6.98
N LEU A 67 5.33 -10.99 -6.28
CA LEU A 67 4.22 -10.25 -5.71
C LEU A 67 4.11 -8.87 -6.36
N SER A 68 2.91 -8.52 -6.80
CA SER A 68 2.58 -7.18 -7.28
C SER A 68 1.26 -6.74 -6.67
N SER A 69 1.10 -5.45 -6.40
CA SER A 69 -0.18 -4.88 -5.94
C SER A 69 -0.79 -3.93 -6.96
N PHE A 70 -2.10 -3.83 -6.88
CA PHE A 70 -2.90 -2.82 -7.55
C PHE A 70 -3.82 -2.17 -6.50
N LEU A 71 -3.56 -0.91 -6.18
CA LEU A 71 -4.32 -0.11 -5.22
C LEU A 71 -5.24 0.83 -5.97
N THR A 72 -6.52 0.84 -5.62
CA THR A 72 -7.46 1.87 -6.05
C THR A 72 -8.00 2.62 -4.84
N VAL A 73 -8.09 3.94 -4.95
CA VAL A 73 -8.74 4.77 -3.96
C VAL A 73 -9.73 5.66 -4.68
N LEU A 74 -11.02 5.57 -4.32
CA LEU A 74 -12.11 6.33 -4.91
C LEU A 74 -12.76 7.19 -3.82
N ALA A 75 -12.58 8.51 -3.90
CA ALA A 75 -13.10 9.47 -2.93
C ALA A 75 -14.25 10.34 -3.47
N GLY A 76 -14.90 9.92 -4.57
CA GLY A 76 -15.98 10.69 -5.20
C GLY A 76 -15.54 12.10 -5.61
N ASN A 77 -16.30 13.11 -5.19
CA ASN A 77 -15.99 14.53 -5.42
C ASN A 77 -15.05 15.16 -4.38
N ASN A 78 -14.55 14.38 -3.40
CA ASN A 78 -13.68 14.89 -2.34
C ASN A 78 -12.22 15.03 -2.81
N ALA A 79 -11.95 15.99 -3.70
CA ALA A 79 -10.59 16.28 -4.19
C ALA A 79 -9.61 16.57 -3.03
N LYS A 80 -10.11 17.21 -1.96
CA LYS A 80 -9.35 17.57 -0.76
C LYS A 80 -8.74 16.35 -0.06
N PHE A 81 -9.32 15.17 -0.22
CA PHE A 81 -8.74 13.93 0.31
C PHE A 81 -7.31 13.69 -0.23
N TYR A 82 -7.14 13.84 -1.55
CA TYR A 82 -5.84 13.66 -2.20
C TYR A 82 -4.93 14.89 -2.02
N SER A 83 -5.48 16.11 -2.11
CA SER A 83 -4.68 17.33 -1.93
C SER A 83 -4.03 17.39 -0.54
N LYS A 84 -4.76 17.03 0.53
CA LYS A 84 -4.19 16.95 1.89
C LYS A 84 -3.06 15.94 1.99
N ALA A 85 -3.14 14.81 1.28
CA ALA A 85 -2.04 13.86 1.24
C ALA A 85 -0.81 14.44 0.52
N LEU A 86 -0.99 15.27 -0.50
CA LEU A 86 0.13 15.91 -1.20
C LEU A 86 0.85 16.98 -0.36
N GLU A 87 0.13 17.63 0.56
CA GLU A 87 0.67 18.67 1.47
C GLU A 87 1.63 18.12 2.53
N VAL A 88 1.54 16.84 2.88
CA VAL A 88 2.39 16.20 3.89
C VAL A 88 3.56 15.44 3.26
N ARG A 89 4.59 15.15 4.08
CA ARG A 89 5.76 14.35 3.65
C ARG A 89 5.29 12.97 3.17
N PRO A 90 5.95 12.34 2.18
CA PRO A 90 5.52 11.03 1.66
C PRO A 90 5.19 10.00 2.74
N LYS A 91 6.02 9.86 3.79
CA LYS A 91 5.80 8.91 4.90
C LYS A 91 4.55 9.16 5.74
N GLU A 92 3.98 10.36 5.69
CA GLU A 92 2.79 10.78 6.46
C GLU A 92 1.49 10.67 5.66
N ARG A 93 1.58 10.25 4.39
CA ARG A 93 0.42 10.16 3.48
C ARG A 93 -0.52 8.96 3.77
N GLY A 94 -0.33 8.27 4.88
CA GLY A 94 -1.09 7.08 5.26
C GLY A 94 -1.06 6.01 4.15
N LEU A 95 -2.23 5.54 3.70
CA LEU A 95 -2.35 4.55 2.62
C LEU A 95 -1.77 5.03 1.28
N LEU A 96 -1.66 6.34 1.06
CA LEU A 96 -1.23 6.92 -0.21
C LEU A 96 0.29 7.09 -0.31
N HIS A 97 1.09 6.74 0.71
CA HIS A 97 2.53 6.99 0.69
C HIS A 97 3.29 6.24 -0.41
N TYR A 98 2.76 5.12 -0.91
CA TYR A 98 3.33 4.45 -2.08
C TYR A 98 2.85 5.09 -3.38
N ALA A 99 1.55 5.38 -3.49
CA ALA A 99 0.96 5.97 -4.69
C ALA A 99 1.47 7.41 -4.95
N LEU A 100 1.71 8.19 -3.90
CA LEU A 100 2.16 9.57 -3.99
C LEU A 100 3.55 9.69 -3.37
N GLY A 101 4.59 9.55 -4.18
CA GLY A 101 6.01 9.71 -3.79
C GLY A 101 6.75 8.42 -3.43
N GLY A 102 6.13 7.25 -3.61
CA GLY A 102 6.75 5.95 -3.33
C GLY A 102 6.91 5.08 -4.59
N PRO A 103 7.40 3.83 -4.44
CA PRO A 103 7.69 2.95 -5.57
C PRO A 103 6.40 2.35 -6.17
N CYS A 104 5.62 3.19 -6.86
CA CYS A 104 4.34 2.86 -7.47
C CYS A 104 4.20 3.52 -8.85
N ILE A 105 3.62 2.83 -9.82
CA ILE A 105 3.12 3.49 -11.04
C ILE A 105 1.74 4.02 -10.69
N THR A 106 1.57 5.34 -10.69
CA THR A 106 0.34 5.98 -10.25
C THR A 106 -0.35 6.70 -11.38
N VAL A 107 -1.64 6.39 -11.52
CA VAL A 107 -2.55 7.03 -12.46
C VAL A 107 -3.65 7.69 -11.64
N VAL A 108 -3.92 8.95 -11.93
CA VAL A 108 -5.07 9.68 -11.38
C VAL A 108 -6.08 9.85 -12.50
N SER A 109 -7.28 9.34 -12.28
CA SER A 109 -8.41 9.47 -13.19
C SER A 109 -9.43 10.42 -12.57
N LEU A 110 -9.90 11.37 -13.37
CA LEU A 110 -10.85 12.40 -12.96
C LEU A 110 -12.07 12.31 -13.88
N GLY A 111 -13.25 12.15 -13.29
CA GLY A 111 -14.52 12.14 -14.01
C GLY A 111 -15.21 13.49 -13.88
N LEU A 112 -15.51 14.13 -15.02
CA LEU A 112 -16.28 15.37 -15.07
C LEU A 112 -17.64 15.12 -15.72
N VAL A 113 -18.69 15.71 -15.16
CA VAL A 113 -20.04 15.67 -15.74
C VAL A 113 -20.23 16.93 -16.58
N ALA A 114 -20.55 16.76 -17.86
CA ALA A 114 -20.87 17.88 -18.74
C ALA A 114 -22.19 18.56 -18.33
N ASN A 115 -22.31 19.87 -18.61
CA ASN A 115 -23.54 20.66 -18.40
C ASN A 115 -24.03 20.70 -16.93
N THR A 116 -23.13 20.54 -15.96
CA THR A 116 -23.45 20.72 -14.54
C THR A 116 -23.26 22.17 -14.11
N ALA A 117 -24.12 22.65 -13.20
CA ALA A 117 -23.93 23.94 -12.53
C ALA A 117 -22.80 23.90 -11.49
N ALA A 118 -22.34 22.70 -11.09
CA ALA A 118 -21.29 22.50 -10.09
C ALA A 118 -19.87 22.68 -10.67
N THR A 119 -19.53 23.90 -11.07
CA THR A 119 -18.21 24.24 -11.66
C THR A 119 -17.05 24.12 -10.68
N ASP A 120 -17.30 24.25 -9.38
CA ASP A 120 -16.29 24.15 -8.32
C ASP A 120 -15.55 22.80 -8.36
N ALA A 121 -16.27 21.71 -8.61
CA ALA A 121 -15.66 20.37 -8.68
C ALA A 121 -14.65 20.25 -9.84
N ALA A 122 -14.92 20.91 -10.97
CA ALA A 122 -14.01 20.93 -12.11
C ALA A 122 -12.73 21.72 -11.78
N THR A 123 -12.86 22.85 -11.07
CA THR A 123 -11.73 23.65 -10.60
C THR A 123 -10.88 22.87 -9.60
N ASP A 124 -11.51 22.23 -8.61
CA ASP A 124 -10.84 21.40 -7.60
C ASP A 124 -10.09 20.21 -8.23
N PHE A 125 -10.71 19.52 -9.19
CA PHE A 125 -10.08 18.43 -9.93
C PHE A 125 -8.94 18.90 -10.83
N GLY A 126 -9.08 20.06 -11.48
CA GLY A 126 -7.98 20.68 -12.24
C GLY A 126 -6.78 21.03 -11.35
N GLY A 127 -7.04 21.59 -10.16
CA GLY A 127 -6.02 21.86 -9.15
C GLY A 127 -5.32 20.58 -8.67
N LEU A 128 -6.09 19.52 -8.40
CA LEU A 128 -5.55 18.22 -8.02
C LEU A 128 -4.68 17.62 -9.13
N ALA A 129 -5.15 17.65 -10.39
CA ALA A 129 -4.39 17.15 -11.54
C ALA A 129 -3.02 17.83 -11.65
N LYS A 130 -2.98 19.15 -11.50
CA LYS A 130 -1.74 19.93 -11.51
C LYS A 130 -0.79 19.54 -10.38
N SER A 131 -1.32 19.39 -9.17
CA SER A 131 -0.54 19.01 -7.98
C SER A 131 0.04 17.59 -8.10
N VAL A 132 -0.74 16.63 -8.59
CA VAL A 132 -0.28 15.25 -8.81
C VAL A 132 0.77 15.20 -9.92
N HIS A 133 0.57 15.92 -11.02
CA HIS A 133 1.52 15.94 -12.13
C HIS A 133 2.90 16.49 -11.72
N GLY A 134 2.95 17.38 -10.72
CA GLY A 134 4.20 17.86 -10.14
C GLY A 134 4.92 16.85 -9.24
N THR A 135 4.35 15.67 -8.98
CA THR A 135 4.99 14.62 -8.18
C THR A 135 5.71 13.61 -9.06
N SER A 136 6.76 13.00 -8.51
CA SER A 136 7.46 11.88 -9.15
C SER A 136 7.53 10.70 -8.19
N ASN A 137 7.26 9.51 -8.73
CA ASN A 137 7.46 8.26 -8.04
C ASN A 137 8.79 7.63 -8.48
N PRO A 138 9.60 7.08 -7.57
CA PRO A 138 10.76 6.27 -7.96
C PRO A 138 10.32 5.01 -8.72
N THR A 139 11.29 4.40 -9.42
CA THR A 139 11.09 3.15 -10.14
C THR A 139 10.50 2.06 -9.25
N VAL A 140 9.50 1.34 -9.77
CA VAL A 140 8.94 0.18 -9.10
C VAL A 140 9.96 -0.95 -8.97
N ARG A 141 9.81 -1.76 -7.93
CA ARG A 141 10.54 -3.03 -7.79
C ARG A 141 9.91 -4.07 -8.72
N ASP A 142 10.68 -5.09 -9.07
CA ASP A 142 10.20 -6.22 -9.89
C ASP A 142 9.21 -7.15 -9.16
N GLY A 143 9.08 -7.01 -7.84
CA GLY A 143 8.21 -7.82 -7.00
C GLY A 143 8.78 -9.21 -6.68
N GLY A 144 10.03 -9.49 -7.05
CA GLY A 144 10.67 -10.78 -6.85
C GLY A 144 11.07 -11.01 -5.39
N LEU A 145 10.58 -12.10 -4.80
CA LEU A 145 10.79 -12.40 -3.39
C LEU A 145 12.23 -12.87 -3.11
N ARG A 146 12.90 -13.55 -4.06
CA ARG A 146 14.32 -13.90 -3.94
C ARG A 146 15.20 -12.66 -3.83
N ARG A 147 14.96 -11.68 -4.71
CA ARG A 147 15.68 -10.41 -4.69
C ARG A 147 15.42 -9.67 -3.38
N PHE A 148 14.17 -9.64 -2.92
CA PHE A 148 13.81 -9.09 -1.62
C PHE A 148 14.59 -9.76 -0.47
N VAL A 149 14.63 -11.10 -0.41
CA VAL A 149 15.36 -11.84 0.62
C VAL A 149 16.84 -11.51 0.57
N MET A 150 17.47 -11.60 -0.59
CA MET A 150 18.89 -11.27 -0.77
C MET A 150 19.25 -9.85 -0.26
N PHE A 151 18.47 -8.83 -0.62
CA PHE A 151 18.71 -7.46 -0.16
C PHE A 151 18.46 -7.31 1.35
N SER A 152 17.39 -7.91 1.85
CA SER A 152 17.00 -7.83 3.25
C SER A 152 18.00 -8.56 4.16
N THR A 153 18.53 -9.71 3.74
CA THR A 153 19.58 -10.43 4.47
C THR A 153 20.84 -9.57 4.59
N ARG A 154 21.28 -8.93 3.49
CA ARG A 154 22.42 -7.99 3.53
C ARG A 154 22.16 -6.81 4.47
N ALA A 155 20.95 -6.23 4.42
CA ALA A 155 20.56 -5.13 5.31
C ALA A 155 20.54 -5.57 6.79
N GLN A 156 20.07 -6.78 7.07
CA GLN A 156 20.05 -7.35 8.43
C GLN A 156 21.47 -7.53 8.95
N THR A 157 22.39 -8.08 8.16
CA THR A 157 23.80 -8.24 8.56
C THR A 157 24.44 -6.88 8.90
N GLN A 158 24.19 -5.84 8.10
CA GLN A 158 24.67 -4.49 8.39
C GLN A 158 24.03 -3.90 9.66
N MET A 159 22.73 -4.14 9.87
CA MET A 159 22.01 -3.70 11.07
C MET A 159 22.59 -4.36 12.33
N GLN A 160 22.85 -5.67 12.29
CA GLN A 160 23.46 -6.43 13.38
C GLN A 160 24.87 -5.92 13.70
N MET A 161 25.68 -5.56 12.70
CA MET A 161 26.98 -4.92 12.93
C MET A 161 26.85 -3.58 13.66
N ARG A 162 25.89 -2.73 13.24
CA ARG A 162 25.63 -1.45 13.92
C ARG A 162 25.14 -1.65 15.35
N LEU A 163 24.28 -2.65 15.57
CA LEU A 163 23.72 -2.97 16.88
C LEU A 163 24.79 -3.36 17.92
N LYS A 164 25.88 -4.03 17.49
CA LYS A 164 27.01 -4.38 18.37
C LYS A 164 27.70 -3.16 18.99
N ASN A 165 27.74 -2.05 18.26
CA ASN A 165 28.42 -0.82 18.67
C ASN A 165 27.47 0.27 19.18
N ALA A 166 26.16 0.05 19.12
CA ALA A 166 25.16 1.03 19.53
C ALA A 166 24.97 1.05 21.06
N THR A 167 24.63 2.22 21.59
CA THR A 167 24.36 2.43 23.01
C THR A 167 23.08 3.26 23.20
N GLY A 168 22.50 3.22 24.40
CA GLY A 168 21.31 3.99 24.76
C GLY A 168 20.11 3.76 23.84
N ALA A 169 19.36 4.83 23.57
CA ALA A 169 18.15 4.80 22.74
C ALA A 169 18.39 4.33 21.29
N ASP A 170 19.59 4.55 20.73
CA ASP A 170 19.91 4.07 19.39
C ASP A 170 19.97 2.53 19.35
N LYS A 171 20.49 1.90 20.41
CA LYS A 171 20.53 0.44 20.52
C LYS A 171 19.13 -0.16 20.52
N GLU A 172 18.21 0.41 21.29
CA GLU A 172 16.81 -0.05 21.35
C GLU A 172 16.11 0.11 19.99
N ARG A 173 16.26 1.28 19.36
CA ARG A 173 15.69 1.56 18.03
C ARG A 173 16.21 0.58 16.97
N LEU A 174 17.53 0.31 16.97
CA LEU A 174 18.15 -0.65 16.06
C LEU A 174 17.72 -2.09 16.37
N ALA A 175 17.57 -2.47 17.64
CA ALA A 175 17.10 -3.78 18.06
C ALA A 175 15.67 -4.04 17.56
N ASN A 176 14.75 -3.08 17.77
CA ASN A 176 13.37 -3.17 17.29
C ASN A 176 13.31 -3.24 15.75
N SER A 177 14.13 -2.44 15.05
CA SER A 177 14.22 -2.47 13.59
C SER A 177 14.76 -3.81 13.09
N ASN A 178 15.75 -4.40 13.77
CA ASN A 178 16.33 -5.69 13.43
C ASN A 178 15.32 -6.83 13.65
N ALA A 179 14.61 -6.84 14.79
CA ALA A 179 13.58 -7.85 15.08
C ALA A 179 12.45 -7.83 14.03
N ASN A 180 12.00 -6.62 13.63
CA ASN A 180 11.01 -6.48 12.57
C ASN A 180 11.52 -7.01 11.22
N LEU A 181 12.77 -6.69 10.84
CA LEU A 181 13.36 -7.18 9.60
C LEU A 181 13.53 -8.70 9.59
N GLU A 182 13.92 -9.28 10.73
CA GLU A 182 14.07 -10.73 10.90
C GLU A 182 12.73 -11.47 10.74
N LEU A 183 11.66 -10.95 11.34
CA LEU A 183 10.31 -11.47 11.18
C LEU A 183 9.88 -11.49 9.70
N VAL A 184 10.06 -10.35 9.02
CA VAL A 184 9.71 -10.18 7.60
C VAL A 184 10.53 -11.12 6.71
N LEU A 185 11.82 -11.27 6.98
CA LEU A 185 12.72 -12.17 6.26
C LEU A 185 12.27 -13.61 6.38
N LYS A 186 11.97 -14.06 7.60
CA LYS A 186 11.46 -15.41 7.85
C LYS A 186 10.17 -15.69 7.07
N ASP A 187 9.22 -14.76 7.09
CA ASP A 187 7.97 -14.89 6.35
C ASP A 187 8.20 -14.95 4.82
N ALA A 188 9.16 -14.16 4.31
CA ALA A 188 9.54 -14.18 2.89
C ALA A 188 10.21 -15.51 2.49
N GLU A 189 11.11 -16.04 3.31
CA GLU A 189 11.75 -17.34 3.09
C GLU A 189 10.75 -18.51 3.16
N GLU A 190 9.79 -18.45 4.08
CA GLU A 190 8.68 -19.41 4.12
C GLU A 190 7.82 -19.36 2.86
N MET A 191 7.48 -18.16 2.38
CA MET A 191 6.72 -17.97 1.15
C MET A 191 7.48 -18.46 -0.09
N LEU A 192 8.81 -18.30 -0.14
CA LEU A 192 9.64 -18.88 -1.21
C LEU A 192 9.63 -20.41 -1.19
N ARG A 193 9.66 -21.03 -0.01
CA ARG A 193 9.66 -22.50 0.14
C ARG A 193 8.31 -23.12 -0.20
N ASP A 194 7.22 -22.56 0.33
CA ASP A 194 5.86 -23.06 0.13
C ASP A 194 4.86 -21.93 -0.17
N PRO A 195 4.79 -21.48 -1.43
CA PRO A 195 3.90 -20.38 -1.82
C PRO A 195 2.44 -20.82 -2.00
N LYS A 196 2.13 -22.11 -2.11
CA LYS A 196 0.79 -22.57 -2.49
C LYS A 196 -0.20 -22.30 -1.35
N GLY A 197 -1.32 -21.63 -1.66
CA GLY A 197 -2.36 -21.31 -0.66
C GLY A 197 -1.97 -20.28 0.42
N ARG A 198 -0.68 -19.99 0.59
CA ARG A 198 -0.18 -19.06 1.61
C ARG A 198 -0.49 -17.61 1.26
N LEU A 199 -1.27 -16.91 2.08
CA LEU A 199 -1.48 -15.48 1.93
C LEU A 199 -0.21 -14.71 2.33
N PRO A 200 0.16 -13.62 1.63
CA PRO A 200 1.29 -12.81 2.04
C PRO A 200 0.98 -12.07 3.34
N LYS A 201 2.00 -11.88 4.18
CA LYS A 201 1.85 -11.28 5.51
C LYS A 201 1.85 -9.75 5.43
N VAL A 202 1.16 -9.15 6.39
CA VAL A 202 1.12 -7.70 6.63
C VAL A 202 1.54 -7.44 8.07
N TYR A 203 2.23 -6.32 8.27
CA TYR A 203 2.77 -5.95 9.57
C TYR A 203 2.13 -4.62 9.98
N LYS A 204 1.57 -4.58 11.18
CA LYS A 204 0.94 -3.37 11.72
C LYS A 204 1.98 -2.25 11.79
N GLN A 205 1.64 -1.07 11.30
CA GLN A 205 2.49 0.11 11.48
C GLN A 205 2.22 0.69 12.86
N THR A 206 3.21 0.60 13.76
CA THR A 206 3.22 1.38 15.00
C THR A 206 3.75 2.76 14.64
N HIS A 207 2.85 3.75 14.57
CA HIS A 207 3.23 5.16 14.52
C HIS A 207 3.56 5.66 15.92
#